data_AF-A0A087IQL8-F1
#
_entry.id   AF-A0A087IQL8-F1
#
_cell.length_a   1.000
_cell.length_b   1.000
_cell.length_c   1.000
_cell.angle_alpha   90.00
_cell.angle_beta   90.00
_cell.angle_gamma   90.00
#
_symmetry.space_group_name_H-M   'P 1'
#
loop_
_entity.id
_entity.type
_entity.pdbx_description
1 polymer ?
#
loop_
_entity_poly.entity_id
_entity_poly.type
_entity_poly.pdbx_seq_one_letter_code
_entity_poly.pdbx_strand_id
1 'polypeptide(L)'
;MSNQAPPITNKKNKWLSDQVDCEFPTKESIDGLQLYRASAEQRTTEPFSIAVTECEEMEHYLVDFHRLTIMFALLQSKRWSDESEQSLIVEFLTQIILSPEHDLYVSFSHGEPVGAAMVTRLESELLVSDVVYKQAFDKERVAGYLSCLLEKVTQEMSAVEKILIEI
;
A
#
# COMPACT_ATOMS: atom_id res chain seq x y z
N MET A 1 -6.14 -19.05 19.90
CA MET A 1 -4.72 -18.64 19.80
C MET A 1 -4.74 -17.23 19.24
N SER A 2 -4.15 -16.26 19.94
CA SER A 2 -4.18 -14.85 19.50
C SER A 2 -3.40 -14.73 18.19
N ASN A 3 -4.10 -14.44 17.11
CA ASN A 3 -3.53 -14.22 15.78
C ASN A 3 -2.84 -12.85 15.81
N GLN A 4 -1.60 -12.80 16.31
CA GLN A 4 -0.83 -11.56 16.31
C GLN A 4 -0.33 -11.29 14.89
N ALA A 5 -0.57 -10.08 14.39
CA ALA A 5 -0.06 -9.66 13.09
C ALA A 5 1.48 -9.73 13.07
N PRO A 6 2.10 -10.10 11.92
CA PRO A 6 3.56 -10.14 11.80
C PRO A 6 4.23 -8.81 12.20
N PRO A 7 5.47 -8.83 12.72
CA PRO A 7 6.19 -7.62 13.13
C PRO A 7 6.24 -6.53 12.05
N ILE A 8 6.44 -6.92 10.79
CA ILE A 8 6.48 -6.00 9.65
C ILE A 8 5.12 -5.29 9.41
N THR A 9 4.00 -5.97 9.66
CA THR A 9 2.66 -5.38 9.59
C THR A 9 2.46 -4.36 10.70
N ASN A 10 2.94 -4.65 11.92
CA ASN A 10 2.90 -3.70 13.04
C ASN A 10 3.78 -2.47 12.78
N LYS A 11 4.97 -2.65 12.20
CA LYS A 11 5.86 -1.55 11.78
C LYS A 11 5.14 -0.61 10.80
N LYS A 12 4.53 -1.18 9.77
CA LYS A 12 3.72 -0.44 8.78
C LYS A 12 2.57 0.34 9.43
N ASN A 13 1.73 -0.32 10.22
CA ASN A 13 0.59 0.32 10.87
C ASN A 13 1.01 1.40 11.87
N LYS A 14 2.14 1.21 12.56
CA LYS A 14 2.74 2.24 13.42
C LYS A 14 3.19 3.45 12.61
N TRP A 15 3.95 3.24 11.54
CA TRP A 15 4.43 4.35 10.70
C TRP A 15 3.28 5.20 10.12
N LEU A 16 2.20 4.56 9.66
CA LEU A 16 1.00 5.27 9.20
C LEU A 16 0.29 6.02 10.33
N SER A 17 0.27 5.44 11.52
CA SER A 17 -0.31 6.10 12.70
C SER A 17 0.47 7.34 13.11
N ASP A 18 1.80 7.28 13.01
CA ASP A 18 2.69 8.37 13.39
C ASP A 18 2.55 9.58 12.42
N GLN A 19 1.91 9.42 11.25
CA GLN A 19 1.68 10.52 10.29
C GLN A 19 0.77 11.63 10.82
N VAL A 20 -0.09 11.32 11.80
CA VAL A 20 -0.95 12.31 12.45
C VAL A 20 -0.48 12.67 13.86
N ASP A 21 0.64 12.09 14.31
CA ASP A 21 1.28 12.42 15.59
C ASP A 21 2.12 13.69 15.44
N CYS A 22 1.43 14.80 15.20
CA CYS A 22 2.02 16.12 15.03
C CYS A 22 1.36 17.14 15.97
N GLU A 23 1.89 18.36 16.02
CA GLU A 23 1.43 19.38 16.97
C GLU A 23 -0.03 19.82 16.73
N PHE A 24 -0.48 19.78 15.47
CA PHE A 24 -1.81 20.25 15.06
C PHE A 24 -2.41 19.38 13.94
N PRO A 25 -2.79 18.12 14.20
CA PRO A 25 -3.48 17.30 13.21
C PRO A 25 -4.86 17.89 12.92
N THR A 26 -5.29 17.81 11.66
CA THR A 26 -6.67 18.17 11.30
C THR A 26 -7.63 17.10 11.85
N LYS A 27 -8.88 17.49 12.10
CA LYS A 27 -9.90 16.53 12.55
C LYS A 27 -10.13 15.46 11.47
N GLU A 28 -10.14 15.88 10.22
CA GLU A 28 -10.34 15.05 9.04
C GLU A 28 -9.25 13.97 8.91
N SER A 29 -7.98 14.32 9.15
CA SER A 29 -6.88 13.34 9.12
C SER A 29 -6.95 12.34 10.29
N ILE A 30 -7.42 12.76 11.47
CA ILE A 30 -7.65 11.86 12.62
C ILE A 30 -8.78 10.87 12.29
N ASP A 31 -9.91 11.38 11.79
CA ASP A 31 -11.07 10.57 11.41
C ASP A 31 -10.70 9.61 10.27
N GLY A 32 -9.90 10.08 9.30
CA GLY A 32 -9.35 9.26 8.22
C GLY A 32 -8.40 8.16 8.70
N LEU A 33 -7.52 8.43 9.67
CA LEU A 33 -6.69 7.39 10.29
C LEU A 33 -7.54 6.34 11.01
N GLN A 34 -8.58 6.76 11.73
CA GLN A 34 -9.47 5.82 12.42
C GLN A 34 -10.15 4.88 11.43
N LEU A 35 -10.66 5.43 10.34
CA LEU A 35 -11.29 4.67 9.25
C LEU A 35 -10.28 3.72 8.58
N TYR A 36 -9.06 4.18 8.32
CA TYR A 36 -7.98 3.35 7.80
C TYR A 36 -7.66 2.17 8.74
N ARG A 37 -7.51 2.44 10.05
CA ARG A 37 -7.21 1.41 11.06
C ARG A 37 -8.30 0.34 11.13
N ALA A 38 -9.57 0.75 11.14
CA ALA A 38 -10.69 -0.19 11.12
C ALA A 38 -10.66 -1.10 9.89
N SER A 39 -10.27 -0.57 8.72
CA SER A 39 -10.04 -1.38 7.52
C SER A 39 -8.83 -2.31 7.65
N ALA A 40 -7.71 -1.82 8.20
CA ALA A 40 -6.48 -2.59 8.34
C ALA A 40 -6.62 -3.77 9.32
N GLU A 41 -7.43 -3.65 10.36
CA GLU A 41 -7.71 -4.72 11.33
C GLU A 41 -8.45 -5.92 10.72
N GLN A 42 -9.15 -5.73 9.60
CA GLN A 42 -9.86 -6.80 8.91
C GLN A 42 -8.99 -7.56 7.90
N ARG A 43 -7.76 -7.09 7.67
CA ARG A 43 -6.86 -7.66 6.66
C ARG A 43 -6.07 -8.83 7.22
N THR A 44 -5.64 -9.69 6.33
CA THR A 44 -4.81 -10.85 6.67
C THR A 44 -3.48 -10.80 5.93
N THR A 45 -2.43 -11.23 6.61
CA THR A 45 -1.09 -11.33 6.03
C THR A 45 -0.79 -12.77 5.65
N GLU A 46 -0.37 -13.01 4.42
CA GLU A 46 -0.01 -14.34 3.93
C GLU A 46 1.32 -14.33 3.15
N PRO A 47 2.08 -15.44 3.13
CA PRO A 47 3.26 -15.58 2.29
C PRO A 47 2.92 -15.46 0.81
N PHE A 48 3.80 -14.79 0.07
CA PHE A 48 3.68 -14.63 -1.38
C PHE A 48 4.97 -15.06 -2.08
N SER A 49 4.83 -15.60 -3.28
CA SER A 49 5.96 -15.96 -4.14
C SER A 49 5.75 -15.32 -5.49
N ILE A 50 6.78 -14.66 -6.00
CA ILE A 50 6.77 -14.07 -7.35
C ILE A 50 6.58 -15.22 -8.34
N ALA A 51 5.48 -15.19 -9.09
CA ALA A 51 5.20 -16.14 -10.13
C ALA A 51 5.52 -15.50 -11.48
N VAL A 52 6.10 -16.28 -12.40
CA VAL A 52 6.24 -15.87 -13.80
C VAL A 52 4.86 -15.95 -14.44
N THR A 53 4.09 -14.87 -14.31
CA THR A 53 2.79 -14.68 -14.95
C THR A 53 2.95 -13.63 -16.05
N GLU A 54 2.14 -13.73 -17.10
CA GLU A 54 1.99 -12.64 -18.06
C GLU A 54 1.50 -11.38 -17.33
N CYS A 55 2.44 -10.46 -17.06
CA CYS A 55 2.12 -9.13 -16.58
C CYS A 55 1.64 -8.30 -17.77
N GLU A 56 0.50 -7.62 -17.62
CA GLU A 56 0.14 -6.56 -18.56
C GLU A 56 1.23 -5.50 -18.60
N GLU A 57 1.49 -4.90 -19.76
CA GLU A 57 2.48 -3.81 -19.86
C GLU A 57 2.06 -2.63 -18.96
N MET A 58 2.87 -2.40 -17.92
CA MET A 58 2.61 -1.45 -16.86
C MET A 58 3.90 -0.77 -16.41
N GLU A 59 3.75 0.48 -16.00
CA GLU A 59 4.84 1.28 -15.45
C GLU A 59 4.61 1.49 -13.97
N HIS A 60 5.55 1.05 -13.13
CA HIS A 60 5.53 1.24 -11.68
C HIS A 60 6.38 2.44 -11.29
N TYR A 61 5.77 3.46 -10.70
CA TYR A 61 6.44 4.66 -10.22
C TYR A 61 6.48 4.67 -8.69
N LEU A 62 7.67 4.89 -8.13
CA LEU A 62 7.83 5.21 -6.72
C LEU A 62 7.21 6.60 -6.46
N VAL A 63 6.42 6.72 -5.41
CA VAL A 63 5.86 8.01 -4.98
C VAL A 63 6.96 8.80 -4.28
N ASP A 64 7.50 9.79 -4.97
CA ASP A 64 8.58 10.66 -4.49
C ASP A 64 8.21 12.16 -4.53
N PHE A 65 7.03 12.50 -5.05
CA PHE A 65 6.51 13.86 -5.03
C PHE A 65 4.98 13.91 -4.86
N HIS A 66 4.52 15.11 -4.51
CA HIS A 66 3.15 15.38 -4.07
C HIS A 66 2.04 14.88 -5.01
N ARG A 67 2.18 15.00 -6.34
CA ARG A 67 1.10 14.54 -7.25
C ARG A 67 0.94 13.02 -7.22
N LEU A 68 2.02 12.26 -7.07
CA LEU A 68 1.94 10.82 -6.93
C LEU A 68 1.37 10.44 -5.55
N THR A 69 1.65 11.21 -4.51
CA THR A 69 1.01 11.03 -3.18
C THR A 69 -0.49 11.24 -3.26
N ILE A 70 -0.96 12.28 -3.97
CA ILE A 70 -2.40 12.49 -4.23
C ILE A 70 -2.97 11.31 -5.03
N MET A 71 -2.29 10.88 -6.09
CA MET A 71 -2.77 9.77 -6.92
C MET A 71 -2.90 8.47 -6.12
N PHE A 72 -1.91 8.17 -5.28
CA PHE A 72 -1.94 7.05 -4.35
C PHE A 72 -3.15 7.16 -3.43
N ALA A 73 -3.34 8.30 -2.76
CA ALA A 73 -4.47 8.53 -1.86
C ALA A 73 -5.83 8.36 -2.55
N LEU A 74 -5.98 8.88 -3.78
CA LEU A 74 -7.19 8.76 -4.59
C LEU A 74 -7.49 7.31 -4.99
N LEU A 75 -6.47 6.53 -5.35
CA LEU A 75 -6.65 5.10 -5.67
C LEU A 75 -7.03 4.31 -4.43
N GLN A 76 -6.36 4.57 -3.31
CA GLN A 76 -6.64 3.90 -2.03
C GLN A 76 -8.05 4.19 -1.51
N SER A 77 -8.53 5.43 -1.64
CA SER A 77 -9.85 5.80 -1.15
C SER A 77 -10.97 5.02 -1.84
N LYS A 78 -10.79 4.54 -3.07
CA LYS A 78 -11.80 3.73 -3.81
C LYS A 78 -12.18 2.41 -3.15
N ARG A 79 -11.48 2.01 -2.08
CA ARG A 79 -11.87 0.87 -1.25
C ARG A 79 -13.10 1.14 -0.38
N TRP A 80 -13.44 2.41 -0.15
CA TRP A 80 -14.63 2.83 0.59
C TRP A 80 -15.75 3.23 -0.36
N SER A 81 -16.97 2.76 -0.09
CA SER A 81 -18.13 3.05 -0.95
C SER A 81 -18.73 4.43 -0.71
N ASP A 82 -18.59 4.98 0.50
CA ASP A 82 -19.14 6.26 0.87
C ASP A 82 -18.19 7.41 0.50
N GLU A 83 -18.73 8.47 -0.14
CA GLU A 83 -17.91 9.60 -0.62
C GLU A 83 -17.31 10.43 0.53
N SER A 84 -17.98 10.49 1.68
CA SER A 84 -17.42 11.18 2.85
C SER A 84 -16.26 10.40 3.44
N GLU A 85 -16.38 9.06 3.53
CA GLU A 85 -15.29 8.16 3.90
C GLU A 85 -14.11 8.25 2.93
N GLN A 86 -14.37 8.28 1.61
CA GLN A 86 -13.32 8.49 0.61
C GLN A 86 -12.55 9.78 0.84
N SER A 87 -13.27 10.87 1.13
CA SER A 87 -12.67 12.18 1.37
C SER A 87 -11.76 12.16 2.61
N LEU A 88 -12.20 11.52 3.70
CA LEU A 88 -11.38 11.35 4.91
C LEU A 88 -10.11 10.54 4.65
N ILE A 89 -10.19 9.47 3.86
CA ILE A 89 -9.00 8.67 3.49
C ILE A 89 -8.03 9.48 2.64
N VAL A 90 -8.54 10.30 1.71
CA VAL A 90 -7.68 11.20 0.91
C VAL A 90 -6.99 12.22 1.81
N GLU A 91 -7.72 12.86 2.72
CA GLU A 91 -7.14 13.82 3.68
C GLU A 91 -6.09 13.18 4.60
N PHE A 92 -6.29 11.93 5.01
CA PHE A 92 -5.28 11.21 5.80
C PHE A 92 -4.03 10.86 4.97
N LEU A 93 -4.19 10.23 3.81
CA LEU A 93 -3.07 9.69 3.04
C LEU A 93 -2.26 10.76 2.30
N THR A 94 -2.86 11.92 2.01
CA THR A 94 -2.13 13.04 1.37
C THR A 94 -1.15 13.75 2.31
N GLN A 95 -1.28 13.55 3.62
CA GLN A 95 -0.36 14.08 4.63
C GLN A 95 0.85 13.19 4.88
N ILE A 96 0.96 12.04 4.18
CA ILE A 96 2.09 11.13 4.34
C ILE A 96 3.41 11.85 4.08
N ILE A 97 4.31 11.75 5.07
CA ILE A 97 5.73 12.06 4.95
C ILE A 97 6.45 10.76 4.56
N LEU A 98 7.03 10.76 3.37
CA LEU A 98 7.70 9.60 2.78
C LEU A 98 8.89 9.14 3.64
N SER A 99 9.07 7.82 3.71
CA SER A 99 10.15 7.17 4.46
C SER A 99 10.78 6.07 3.60
N PRO A 100 12.12 5.90 3.61
CA PRO A 100 12.80 4.85 2.84
C PRO A 100 12.44 3.42 3.29
N GLU A 101 11.80 3.26 4.44
CA GLU A 101 11.34 1.95 4.93
C GLU A 101 9.93 1.58 4.41
N HIS A 102 9.22 2.55 3.83
CA HIS A 102 7.83 2.48 3.41
C HIS A 102 7.65 3.13 2.03
N ASP A 103 7.98 2.37 1.00
CA ASP A 103 7.86 2.81 -0.39
C ASP A 103 6.39 2.73 -0.82
N LEU A 104 5.84 3.82 -1.35
CA LEU A 104 4.52 3.81 -1.99
C LEU A 104 4.71 3.73 -3.50
N TYR A 105 3.88 2.95 -4.17
CA TYR A 105 3.91 2.82 -5.62
C TYR A 105 2.56 3.18 -6.23
N VAL A 106 2.61 3.85 -7.37
CA VAL A 106 1.47 4.03 -8.28
C VAL A 106 1.86 3.42 -9.62
N SER A 107 0.95 2.64 -10.17
CA SER A 107 1.16 1.87 -11.39
C SER A 107 0.24 2.37 -12.49
N PHE A 108 0.80 2.55 -13.68
CA PHE A 108 0.09 3.07 -14.84
C PHE A 108 0.03 2.03 -15.95
N SER A 109 -1.07 2.03 -16.69
CA SER A 109 -1.18 1.33 -17.98
C SER A 109 -1.73 2.31 -18.99
N HIS A 110 -1.04 2.44 -20.13
CA HIS A 110 -1.43 3.36 -21.21
C HIS A 110 -1.66 4.82 -20.73
N GLY A 111 -0.91 5.28 -19.73
CA GLY A 111 -1.02 6.63 -19.16
C GLY A 111 -2.13 6.81 -18.11
N GLU A 112 -2.91 5.78 -17.80
CA GLU A 112 -3.94 5.83 -16.76
C GLU A 112 -3.47 5.14 -15.47
N PRO A 113 -3.76 5.71 -14.28
CA PRO A 113 -3.44 5.09 -13.00
C PRO A 113 -4.35 3.87 -12.78
N VAL A 114 -3.74 2.69 -12.75
CA VAL A 114 -4.45 1.40 -12.66
C VAL A 114 -4.22 0.67 -11.35
N GLY A 115 -3.19 1.02 -10.58
CA GLY A 115 -2.94 0.37 -9.31
C GLY A 115 -2.09 1.17 -8.35
N ALA A 116 -2.15 0.79 -7.08
CA ALA A 116 -1.35 1.32 -6.00
C ALA A 116 -0.97 0.18 -5.05
N ALA A 117 0.17 0.31 -4.39
CA ALA A 117 0.59 -0.61 -3.33
C ALA A 117 1.60 0.09 -2.43
N MET A 118 1.72 -0.36 -1.19
CA MET A 118 2.79 0.03 -0.29
C MET A 118 3.72 -1.16 -0.07
N VAL A 119 5.03 -0.91 -0.12
CA VAL A 119 6.07 -1.88 0.21
C VAL A 119 6.75 -1.44 1.49
N THR A 120 6.61 -2.24 2.54
CA THR A 120 7.35 -2.05 3.79
C THR A 120 8.51 -3.03 3.87
N ARG A 121 9.66 -2.54 4.34
CA ARG A 121 10.90 -3.31 4.49
C ARG A 121 11.21 -3.54 5.97
N LEU A 122 11.56 -4.77 6.33
CA LEU A 122 12.08 -5.10 7.64
C LEU A 122 13.10 -6.23 7.52
N GLU A 123 14.39 -5.91 7.72
CA GLU A 123 15.49 -6.87 7.59
C GLU A 123 15.49 -7.54 6.20
N SER A 124 15.35 -8.86 6.12
CA SER A 124 15.24 -9.63 4.86
C SER A 124 13.78 -9.91 4.44
N GLU A 125 12.80 -9.29 5.11
CA GLU A 125 11.37 -9.40 4.80
C GLU A 125 10.85 -8.18 4.02
N LEU A 126 9.98 -8.47 3.05
CA LEU A 126 9.13 -7.47 2.39
C LEU A 126 7.67 -7.73 2.72
N LEU A 127 6.92 -6.67 2.99
CA LEU A 127 5.47 -6.68 3.06
C LEU A 127 4.93 -5.80 1.94
N VAL A 128 4.11 -6.37 1.06
CA VAL A 128 3.29 -5.60 0.13
C VAL A 128 1.88 -5.49 0.70
N SER A 129 1.45 -4.28 1.02
CA SER A 129 0.14 -4.01 1.60
C SER A 129 -0.60 -2.95 0.80
N ASP A 130 -1.83 -2.66 1.23
CA ASP A 130 -2.58 -1.52 0.70
C ASP A 130 -2.74 -1.61 -0.83
N VAL A 131 -2.94 -2.83 -1.31
CA VAL A 131 -2.97 -3.16 -2.74
C VAL A 131 -4.32 -2.78 -3.34
N VAL A 132 -4.27 -1.98 -4.39
CA VAL A 132 -5.41 -1.67 -5.27
C VAL A 132 -4.97 -1.90 -6.71
N TYR A 133 -5.78 -2.59 -7.50
CA TYR A 133 -5.53 -2.79 -8.92
C TYR A 133 -6.86 -2.88 -9.69
N LYS A 134 -7.13 -1.96 -10.62
CA LYS A 134 -8.29 -1.92 -11.55
C LYS A 134 -9.67 -2.27 -10.94
N GLN A 135 -9.89 -1.97 -9.65
CA GLN A 135 -11.06 -2.45 -8.89
C GLN A 135 -11.28 -3.98 -8.96
N ALA A 136 -10.21 -4.73 -9.22
CA ALA A 136 -10.25 -6.16 -9.42
C ALA A 136 -10.52 -6.88 -8.09
N PHE A 137 -11.58 -7.68 -8.06
CA PHE A 137 -11.81 -8.72 -7.06
C PHE A 137 -11.11 -10.04 -7.42
N ASP A 138 -10.43 -10.06 -8.58
CA ASP A 138 -9.77 -11.23 -9.13
C ASP A 138 -8.35 -11.38 -8.56
N LYS A 139 -8.17 -12.42 -7.74
CA LYS A 139 -6.90 -12.73 -7.09
C LYS A 139 -5.77 -13.01 -8.08
N GLU A 140 -6.06 -13.60 -9.24
CA GLU A 140 -5.03 -13.95 -10.23
C GLU A 140 -4.44 -12.69 -10.87
N ARG A 141 -5.31 -11.73 -11.23
CA ARG A 141 -4.88 -10.43 -11.75
C ARG A 141 -4.07 -9.62 -10.74
N VAL A 142 -4.51 -9.63 -9.47
CA VAL A 142 -3.75 -8.99 -8.39
C VAL A 142 -2.40 -9.67 -8.20
N ALA A 143 -2.33 -11.01 -8.22
CA ALA A 143 -1.06 -11.74 -8.12
C ALA A 143 -0.10 -11.44 -9.28
N GLY A 144 -0.62 -11.32 -10.51
CA GLY A 144 0.17 -10.90 -11.67
C GLY A 144 0.71 -9.48 -11.53
N TYR A 145 -0.14 -8.54 -11.11
CA TYR A 145 0.26 -7.17 -10.79
C TYR A 145 1.36 -7.13 -9.72
N LEU A 146 1.18 -7.85 -8.62
CA LEU A 146 2.14 -7.91 -7.52
C LEU A 146 3.47 -8.53 -7.93
N SER A 147 3.44 -9.59 -8.76
CA SER A 147 4.66 -10.22 -9.27
C SER A 147 5.49 -9.22 -10.09
N CYS A 148 4.83 -8.46 -10.97
CA CYS A 148 5.46 -7.44 -11.81
C CYS A 148 6.09 -6.30 -10.99
N LEU A 149 5.35 -5.79 -9.99
CA LEU A 149 5.86 -4.79 -9.07
C LEU A 149 7.06 -5.33 -8.27
N LEU A 150 6.95 -6.55 -7.75
CA LEU A 150 7.99 -7.16 -6.92
C LEU A 150 9.24 -7.51 -7.71
N GLU A 151 9.14 -7.87 -9.00
CA GLU A 151 10.31 -8.03 -9.86
C GLU A 151 11.13 -6.74 -9.93
N LYS A 152 10.47 -5.58 -10.11
CA LYS A 152 11.14 -4.27 -10.06
C LYS A 152 11.77 -4.01 -8.68
N VAL A 153 10.99 -4.17 -7.61
CA VAL A 153 11.42 -3.85 -6.23
C VAL A 153 12.58 -4.73 -5.77
N THR A 154 12.58 -6.02 -6.14
CA THR A 154 13.60 -6.98 -5.69
C THR A 154 14.87 -6.92 -6.52
N GLN A 155 14.82 -6.50 -7.79
CA GLN A 155 16.03 -6.21 -8.59
C GLN A 155 16.92 -5.14 -7.93
N GLU A 156 16.31 -4.22 -7.19
CA GLU A 156 16.99 -3.14 -6.47
C GLU A 156 17.53 -3.59 -5.09
N MET A 157 17.29 -4.83 -4.66
CA MET A 157 17.67 -5.36 -3.35
C MET A 157 18.67 -6.53 -3.44
N SER A 158 19.62 -6.58 -2.50
CA SER A 158 20.67 -7.59 -2.48
C SER A 158 20.28 -8.92 -1.80
N ALA A 159 19.22 -8.98 -0.98
CA ALA A 159 18.70 -10.22 -0.42
C ALA A 159 17.28 -10.04 0.16
N VAL A 160 16.26 -10.58 -0.50
CA VAL A 160 14.91 -10.76 0.06
C VAL A 160 14.69 -12.24 0.30
N GLU A 161 14.49 -12.63 1.56
CA GLU A 161 14.28 -14.03 1.94
C GLU A 161 12.80 -14.39 2.01
N LYS A 162 11.95 -13.40 2.28
CA LYS A 162 10.53 -13.62 2.52
C LYS A 162 9.71 -12.44 2.04
N ILE A 163 8.66 -12.74 1.28
CA ILE A 163 7.67 -11.78 0.83
C ILE A 163 6.33 -12.14 1.46
N LEU A 164 5.69 -11.15 2.03
CA LEU A 164 4.36 -11.20 2.60
C LEU A 164 3.45 -10.25 1.83
N ILE A 165 2.19 -10.61 1.69
CA ILE A 165 1.15 -9.71 1.19
C ILE A 165 0.10 -9.50 2.28
N GLU A 166 -0.43 -8.29 2.38
CA GLU A 166 -1.59 -7.96 3.21
C GLU A 166 -2.79 -7.64 2.31
N ILE A 167 -3.84 -8.45 2.44
CA ILE A 167 -5.09 -8.36 1.68
C ILE A 167 -6.29 -8.12 2.61
#